data_AF-A0A3M2IXD6-F1
#
_entry.id   AF-A0A3M2IXD6-F1
#
_cell.length_a   1.000
_cell.length_b   1.000
_cell.length_c   1.000
_cell.angle_alpha   90.00
_cell.angle_beta   90.00
_cell.angle_gamma   90.00
#
_symmetry.space_group_name_H-M   'P 1'
#
loop_
_entity.id
_entity.type
_entity.pdbx_description
1 polymer ?
#
loop_
_entity_poly.entity_id
_entity_poly.type
_entity_poly.pdbx_seq_one_letter_code
_entity_poly.pdbx_strand_id
1 'polypeptide(L)'
;MVWQNSGICKWVFRLVISSVTTVVVLTIIAAVLMNSVAAEGKSIAAGVGILVLTALVGIAVIVGVARAVAQRLATSLQSLVMITRQLAGGNPEVEPEMEAGNDELGTLQRSLGELARFLKRVVITAEAIAEGKVEVEVHVKDDQDRLNGALARMVEALRRKVEQIEEITRGDLRTEVQINSPHDRLGIAIRDMVNDLRRMAEIARRIAEGDLTVEVAPRS
;
A
#
# COMPACT_ATOMS: atom_id res chain seq x y z
N MET A 1 -3.88 24.03 8.94
CA MET A 1 -2.88 24.46 9.94
C MET A 1 -2.02 23.26 10.35
N VAL A 2 -1.26 22.67 9.40
CA VAL A 2 -0.50 21.41 9.61
C VAL A 2 1.01 21.58 9.34
N TRP A 3 1.44 22.73 8.78
CA TRP A 3 2.79 22.92 8.27
C TRP A 3 3.83 23.45 9.28
N GLN A 4 3.48 23.64 10.56
CA GLN A 4 4.33 24.39 11.49
C GLN A 4 5.23 23.52 12.41
N ASN A 5 5.22 22.19 12.27
CA ASN A 5 5.98 21.31 13.17
C ASN A 5 6.71 20.13 12.50
N SER A 6 7.11 20.31 11.25
CA SER A 6 7.77 19.30 10.42
C SER A 6 9.28 19.20 10.71
N GLY A 7 9.79 18.01 11.02
CA GLY A 7 11.19 17.79 11.47
C GLY A 7 12.23 18.12 10.39
N ILE A 8 11.96 17.72 9.14
CA ILE A 8 12.80 18.06 7.99
C ILE A 8 12.71 19.56 7.70
N CYS A 9 11.52 20.14 7.80
CA CYS A 9 11.35 21.58 7.63
C CYS A 9 12.12 22.35 8.70
N LYS A 10 12.09 21.94 9.97
CA LYS A 10 12.91 22.56 11.03
C LYS A 10 14.41 22.45 10.74
N TRP A 11 14.89 21.30 10.25
CA TRP A 11 16.29 21.13 9.89
C TRP A 11 16.69 21.98 8.68
N VAL A 12 15.92 21.94 7.59
CA VAL A 12 16.13 22.76 6.39
C VAL A 12 16.05 24.24 6.75
N PHE A 13 15.05 24.66 7.53
CA PHE A 13 14.88 26.03 7.98
C PHE A 13 16.04 26.49 8.85
N ARG A 14 16.53 25.67 9.78
CA ARG A 14 17.69 25.98 10.62
C ARG A 14 18.98 26.07 9.79
N LEU A 15 19.15 25.18 8.81
CA LEU A 15 20.28 25.19 7.88
C LEU A 15 20.25 26.43 6.97
N VAL A 16 19.08 26.74 6.40
CA VAL A 16 18.86 27.91 5.55
C VAL A 16 19.05 29.20 6.34
N ILE A 17 18.46 29.34 7.53
CA ILE A 17 18.68 30.51 8.40
C ILE A 17 20.15 30.66 8.76
N SER A 18 20.84 29.57 9.13
CA SER A 18 22.27 29.63 9.42
C SER A 18 23.06 30.10 8.19
N SER A 19 22.74 29.60 7.01
CA SER A 19 23.41 30.02 5.77
C SER A 19 23.12 31.48 5.40
N VAL A 20 21.87 31.93 5.51
CA VAL A 20 21.45 33.31 5.23
C VAL A 20 22.11 34.27 6.21
N THR A 21 22.14 33.94 7.51
CA THR A 21 22.82 34.77 8.51
C THR A 21 24.33 34.86 8.24
N THR A 22 24.99 33.76 7.82
CA THR A 22 26.41 33.84 7.43
C THR A 22 26.64 34.73 6.21
N VAL A 23 25.78 34.65 5.18
CA VAL A 23 25.90 35.49 3.98
C VAL A 23 25.67 36.97 4.33
N VAL A 24 24.67 37.29 5.15
CA VAL A 24 24.38 38.66 5.60
C VAL A 24 25.53 39.24 6.44
N VAL A 25 26.12 38.44 7.34
CA VAL A 25 27.28 38.88 8.12
C VAL A 25 28.48 39.13 7.21
N LEU A 26 28.73 38.25 6.23
CA LEU A 26 29.80 38.43 5.25
C LEU A 26 29.60 39.68 4.39
N THR A 27 28.38 39.99 3.97
CA THR A 27 28.11 41.22 3.19
C THR A 27 28.27 42.48 4.04
N ILE A 28 27.89 42.47 5.31
CA ILE A 28 28.12 43.59 6.24
C ILE A 28 29.63 43.80 6.45
N ILE A 29 30.40 42.73 6.70
CA ILE A 29 31.86 42.80 6.84
C ILE A 29 32.51 43.33 5.56
N ALA A 30 32.06 42.87 4.39
CA ALA A 30 32.54 43.37 3.11
C ALA A 30 32.29 44.87 2.94
N ALA A 31 31.10 45.36 3.33
CA ALA A 31 30.76 46.78 3.27
C ALA A 31 31.64 47.63 4.23
N VAL A 32 31.89 47.13 5.44
CA VAL A 32 32.77 47.81 6.41
C VAL A 32 34.22 47.85 5.91
N LEU A 33 34.72 46.75 5.36
CA LEU A 33 36.05 46.70 4.73
C LEU A 33 36.13 47.68 3.56
N MET A 34 35.09 47.77 2.73
CA MET A 34 35.03 48.70 1.61
C MET A 34 35.09 50.16 2.08
N ASN A 35 34.40 50.49 3.19
CA ASN A 35 34.48 51.82 3.81
C ASN A 35 35.89 52.15 4.31
N SER A 36 36.59 51.17 4.91
CA SER A 36 37.98 51.36 5.35
C SER A 36 38.97 51.55 4.17
N VAL A 37 38.79 50.79 3.08
CA VAL A 37 39.63 50.90 1.88
C VAL A 37 39.42 52.26 1.19
N ALA A 38 38.19 52.78 1.19
CA ALA A 38 37.89 54.12 0.69
C ALA A 38 38.55 55.22 1.55
N ALA A 39 38.63 55.05 2.87
CA ALA A 39 39.27 55.99 3.77
C ALA A 39 40.81 56.02 3.66
N GLU A 40 41.45 54.90 3.30
CA GLU A 40 42.91 54.79 3.14
C GLU A 40 43.43 55.24 1.76
N GLY A 41 42.58 55.66 0.83
CA GLY A 41 43.00 56.09 -0.52
C GLY A 41 43.59 54.97 -1.40
N LYS A 42 43.35 53.70 -1.05
CA LYS A 42 43.77 52.52 -1.83
C LYS A 42 43.00 52.41 -3.15
N SER A 43 43.64 51.87 -4.18
CA SER A 43 43.10 51.72 -5.54
C SER A 43 41.75 50.99 -5.58
N ILE A 44 40.83 51.46 -6.43
CA ILE A 44 39.47 50.91 -6.67
C ILE A 44 39.48 49.38 -6.91
N ALA A 45 40.56 48.85 -7.49
CA ALA A 45 40.76 47.42 -7.72
C ALA A 45 40.66 46.56 -6.44
N ALA A 46 41.12 47.06 -5.29
CA ALA A 46 41.06 46.32 -4.02
C ALA A 46 39.62 46.19 -3.50
N GLY A 47 38.80 47.24 -3.66
CA GLY A 47 37.38 47.22 -3.28
C GLY A 47 36.54 46.31 -4.17
N VAL A 48 36.78 46.32 -5.49
CA VAL A 48 36.12 45.41 -6.44
C VAL A 48 36.46 43.95 -6.12
N GLY A 49 37.71 43.65 -5.77
CA GLY A 49 38.14 42.30 -5.37
C GLY A 49 37.36 41.75 -4.18
N ILE A 50 37.10 42.57 -3.16
CA ILE A 50 36.33 42.16 -1.96
C ILE A 50 34.86 41.86 -2.30
N LEU A 51 34.24 42.66 -3.17
CA LEU A 51 32.85 42.41 -3.61
C LEU A 51 32.72 41.11 -4.41
N VAL A 52 33.66 40.88 -5.34
CA VAL A 52 33.65 39.63 -6.13
C VAL A 52 33.86 38.42 -5.22
N LEU A 53 34.78 38.49 -4.27
CA LEU A 53 35.09 37.39 -3.37
C LEU A 53 33.89 37.05 -2.46
N THR A 54 33.19 38.06 -1.94
CA THR A 54 32.00 37.84 -1.09
C THR A 54 30.81 37.32 -1.87
N ALA A 55 30.59 37.79 -3.10
CA ALA A 55 29.58 37.22 -4.00
C ALA A 55 29.86 35.75 -4.31
N LEU A 56 31.11 35.38 -4.59
CA LEU A 56 31.51 33.99 -4.85
C LEU A 56 31.29 33.09 -3.63
N VAL A 57 31.63 33.54 -2.43
CA VAL A 57 31.38 32.80 -1.18
C VAL A 57 29.88 32.60 -0.97
N GLY A 58 29.06 33.63 -1.20
CA GLY A 58 27.60 33.52 -1.09
C GLY A 58 27.01 32.47 -2.03
N ILE A 59 27.45 32.45 -3.29
CA ILE A 59 27.04 31.44 -4.27
C ILE A 59 27.47 30.04 -3.82
N ALA A 60 28.71 29.89 -3.34
CA ALA A 60 29.22 28.60 -2.87
C ALA A 60 28.40 28.05 -1.69
N VAL A 61 28.00 28.91 -0.75
CA VAL A 61 27.14 28.54 0.39
C VAL A 61 25.76 28.10 -0.09
N ILE A 62 25.13 28.84 -1.02
CA ILE A 62 23.82 28.49 -1.58
C ILE A 62 23.87 27.13 -2.28
N VAL A 63 24.88 26.91 -3.13
CA VAL A 63 25.06 25.64 -3.86
C VAL A 63 25.31 24.48 -2.88
N GLY A 64 26.13 24.70 -1.84
CA GLY A 64 26.41 23.70 -0.81
C GLY A 64 25.16 23.28 -0.03
N VAL A 65 24.36 24.25 0.42
CA VAL A 65 23.08 24.01 1.11
C VAL A 65 22.11 23.29 0.19
N ALA A 66 21.94 23.76 -1.05
CA ALA A 66 21.05 23.13 -2.03
C ALA A 66 21.44 21.66 -2.26
N ARG A 67 22.73 21.37 -2.43
CA ARG A 67 23.24 20.01 -2.63
C ARG A 67 23.02 19.13 -1.40
N ALA A 68 23.27 19.65 -0.19
CA ALA A 68 23.09 18.90 1.05
C ALA A 68 21.62 18.50 1.28
N VAL A 69 20.69 19.44 1.04
CA VAL A 69 19.25 19.16 1.11
C VAL A 69 18.84 18.14 0.06
N ALA A 70 19.28 18.32 -1.19
CA ALA A 70 18.96 17.40 -2.29
C ALA A 70 19.44 15.97 -2.02
N GLN A 71 20.67 15.80 -1.51
CA GLN A 71 21.22 14.47 -1.22
C GLN A 71 20.46 13.76 -0.09
N ARG A 72 20.07 14.46 0.97
CA ARG A 72 19.32 13.87 2.07
C ARG A 72 17.92 13.43 1.64
N LEU A 73 17.19 14.28 0.94
CA LEU A 73 15.85 13.94 0.45
C LEU A 73 15.89 12.80 -0.58
N ALA A 74 16.85 12.85 -1.53
CA ALA A 74 16.97 11.82 -2.56
C ALA A 74 17.24 10.44 -1.95
N THR A 75 18.15 10.33 -0.97
CA THR A 75 18.51 9.05 -0.36
C THR A 75 17.33 8.43 0.39
N SER A 76 16.64 9.22 1.22
CA SER A 76 15.47 8.73 1.96
C SER A 76 14.27 8.41 1.05
N LEU A 77 14.09 9.13 -0.06
CA LEU A 77 13.03 8.80 -1.02
C LEU A 77 13.34 7.53 -1.82
N GLN A 78 14.62 7.27 -2.12
CA GLN A 78 15.02 6.05 -2.85
C GLN A 78 14.70 4.77 -2.07
N SER A 79 14.89 4.76 -0.75
CA SER A 79 14.53 3.60 0.08
C SER A 79 13.01 3.36 0.09
N LEU A 80 12.21 4.42 0.24
CA LEU A 80 10.74 4.33 0.18
C LEU A 80 10.24 3.88 -1.21
N VAL A 81 10.89 4.32 -2.28
CA VAL A 81 10.58 3.86 -3.65
C VAL A 81 10.91 2.37 -3.79
N MET A 82 12.00 1.88 -3.21
CA MET A 82 12.34 0.45 -3.25
C MET A 82 11.28 -0.40 -2.56
N ILE A 83 10.87 -0.02 -1.35
CA ILE A 83 9.79 -0.69 -0.61
C ILE A 83 8.51 -0.66 -1.45
N THR A 84 8.13 0.52 -1.97
CA THR A 84 6.92 0.66 -2.79
C THR A 84 6.96 -0.20 -4.05
N ARG A 85 8.12 -0.34 -4.70
CA ARG A 85 8.30 -1.23 -5.86
C ARG A 85 8.13 -2.70 -5.49
N GLN A 86 8.61 -3.12 -4.32
CA GLN A 86 8.42 -4.49 -3.84
C GLN A 86 6.95 -4.76 -3.51
N LEU A 87 6.25 -3.84 -2.84
CA LEU A 87 4.80 -3.92 -2.63
C LEU A 87 4.04 -4.00 -3.97
N ALA A 88 4.39 -3.14 -4.94
CA ALA A 88 3.76 -3.15 -6.26
C ALA A 88 4.06 -4.44 -7.04
N GLY A 89 5.19 -5.08 -6.78
CA GLY A 89 5.56 -6.39 -7.32
C GLY A 89 4.83 -7.56 -6.65
N GLY A 90 3.95 -7.31 -5.68
CA GLY A 90 3.19 -8.36 -4.98
C GLY A 90 3.93 -9.03 -3.84
N ASN A 91 5.04 -8.45 -3.36
CA ASN A 91 5.77 -8.94 -2.20
C ASN A 91 5.58 -8.00 -0.99
N PRO A 92 4.60 -8.25 -0.10
CA PRO A 92 4.37 -7.44 1.09
C PRO A 92 5.25 -7.85 2.29
N GLU A 93 6.24 -8.73 2.11
CA GLU A 93 7.08 -9.26 3.19
C GLU A 93 8.13 -8.27 3.71
N VAL A 94 8.22 -7.11 3.05
CA VAL A 94 9.11 -6.02 3.43
C VAL A 94 8.57 -5.35 4.69
N GLU A 95 9.07 -5.78 5.84
CA GLU A 95 8.92 -5.05 7.09
C GLU A 95 9.96 -3.91 7.07
N PRO A 96 9.55 -2.64 6.91
CA PRO A 96 10.51 -1.55 7.02
C PRO A 96 11.07 -1.58 8.44
N GLU A 97 12.38 -1.76 8.60
CA GLU A 97 13.05 -1.59 9.89
C GLU A 97 12.67 -0.20 10.44
N MET A 98 11.88 -0.21 11.52
CA MET A 98 11.13 0.96 11.96
C MET A 98 11.99 1.85 12.87
N GLU A 99 12.97 2.53 12.28
CA GLU A 99 13.44 3.81 12.81
C GLU A 99 12.87 4.95 11.94
N ALA A 100 11.53 4.99 11.85
CA ALA A 100 10.85 6.08 11.17
C ALA A 100 11.10 7.38 11.94
N GLY A 101 11.71 8.36 11.28
CA GLY A 101 11.90 9.70 11.85
C GLY A 101 10.57 10.33 12.28
N ASN A 102 10.61 11.28 13.22
CA ASN A 102 9.43 12.05 13.65
C ASN A 102 9.05 13.16 12.66
N ASP A 103 9.26 12.94 11.37
CA ASP A 103 9.03 13.90 10.29
C ASP A 103 8.05 13.35 9.23
N GLU A 104 7.91 14.08 8.13
CA GLU A 104 7.00 13.76 7.03
C GLU A 104 7.40 12.45 6.34
N LEU A 105 8.70 12.20 6.20
CA LEU A 105 9.20 10.98 5.57
C LEU A 105 8.96 9.77 6.46
N GLY A 106 9.12 9.92 7.78
CA GLY A 106 8.76 8.86 8.72
C GLY A 106 7.25 8.65 8.83
N THR A 107 6.44 9.69 8.63
CA THR A 107 4.98 9.54 8.51
C THR A 107 4.61 8.76 7.26
N LEU A 108 5.21 9.09 6.11
CA LEU A 108 5.05 8.34 4.86
C LEU A 108 5.50 6.89 5.01
N GLN A 109 6.64 6.64 5.67
CA GLN A 109 7.15 5.30 5.96
C GLN A 109 6.18 4.50 6.82
N ARG A 110 5.59 5.11 7.86
CA ARG A 110 4.56 4.46 8.70
C ARG A 110 3.32 4.09 7.89
N SER A 111 2.80 5.01 7.07
CA SER A 111 1.65 4.72 6.20
C SER A 111 1.95 3.62 5.18
N LEU A 112 3.16 3.59 4.61
CA LEU A 112 3.59 2.52 3.72
C LEU A 112 3.71 1.17 4.46
N GLY A 113 4.19 1.18 5.71
CA GLY A 113 4.23 -0.02 6.56
C GLY A 113 2.84 -0.52 6.99
N GLU A 114 1.87 0.37 7.19
CA GLU A 114 0.45 0.00 7.36
C GLU A 114 -0.11 -0.66 6.10
N LEU A 115 0.19 -0.11 4.92
CA LEU A 115 -0.18 -0.70 3.64
C LEU A 115 0.45 -2.08 3.43
N ALA A 116 1.75 -2.24 3.73
CA ALA A 116 2.45 -3.52 3.63
C ALA A 116 1.81 -4.58 4.53
N ARG A 117 1.57 -4.25 5.81
CA ARG A 117 0.89 -5.15 6.76
C ARG A 117 -0.53 -5.50 6.32
N PHE A 118 -1.25 -4.55 5.74
CA PHE A 118 -2.57 -4.79 5.16
C PHE A 118 -2.52 -5.78 4.00
N LEU A 119 -1.64 -5.57 3.02
CA LEU A 119 -1.47 -6.50 1.90
C LEU A 119 -1.00 -7.89 2.37
N LYS A 120 -0.11 -7.97 3.37
CA LYS A 120 0.32 -9.24 3.98
C LYS A 120 -0.87 -10.03 4.55
N ARG A 121 -1.82 -9.36 5.24
CA ARG A 121 -3.05 -10.02 5.71
C ARG A 121 -3.91 -10.52 4.55
N VAL A 122 -4.05 -9.75 3.48
CA VAL A 122 -4.80 -10.18 2.29
C VAL A 122 -4.17 -11.42 1.65
N VAL A 123 -2.85 -11.47 1.55
CA VAL A 123 -2.12 -12.65 1.05
C VAL A 123 -2.37 -13.87 1.93
N ILE A 124 -2.23 -13.76 3.25
CA ILE A 124 -2.49 -14.85 4.19
C ILE A 124 -3.92 -15.39 4.05
N THR A 125 -4.92 -14.50 3.95
CA THR A 125 -6.30 -14.92 3.74
C THR A 125 -6.49 -15.61 2.39
N ALA A 126 -5.87 -15.11 1.32
CA ALA A 126 -5.95 -15.73 0.00
C ALA A 126 -5.30 -17.12 -0.02
N GLU A 127 -4.15 -17.30 0.64
CA GLU A 127 -3.48 -18.59 0.82
C GLU A 127 -4.37 -19.57 1.60
N ALA A 128 -4.98 -19.13 2.69
CA ALA A 128 -5.89 -19.97 3.45
C ALA A 128 -7.11 -20.40 2.61
N ILE A 129 -7.68 -19.52 1.80
CA ILE A 129 -8.76 -19.86 0.85
C ILE A 129 -8.26 -20.87 -0.20
N ALA A 130 -7.04 -20.70 -0.72
CA ALA A 130 -6.44 -21.62 -1.67
C ALA A 130 -6.22 -23.02 -1.07
N GLU A 131 -5.94 -23.10 0.23
CA GLU A 131 -5.88 -24.36 1.00
C GLU A 131 -7.27 -24.94 1.33
N GLY A 132 -8.36 -24.26 0.94
CA GLY A 132 -9.73 -24.68 1.22
C GLY A 132 -10.26 -24.29 2.60
N LYS A 133 -9.53 -23.50 3.38
CA LYS A 133 -9.98 -22.97 4.67
C LYS A 133 -10.95 -21.82 4.43
N VAL A 134 -12.24 -22.10 4.54
CA VAL A 134 -13.27 -21.08 4.35
C VAL A 134 -13.65 -20.39 5.65
N GLU A 135 -13.19 -20.87 6.81
CA GLU A 135 -13.51 -20.39 8.15
C GLU A 135 -12.72 -19.12 8.54
N VAL A 136 -11.92 -18.58 7.63
CA VAL A 136 -11.11 -17.37 7.87
C VAL A 136 -11.99 -16.13 8.05
N GLU A 137 -11.77 -15.39 9.14
CA GLU A 137 -12.47 -14.13 9.37
C GLU A 137 -11.78 -12.96 8.65
N VAL A 138 -12.57 -12.20 7.89
CA VAL A 138 -12.10 -10.99 7.21
C VAL A 138 -12.67 -9.77 7.91
N HIS A 139 -11.82 -9.04 8.63
CA HIS A 139 -12.23 -7.82 9.32
C HIS A 139 -12.33 -6.64 8.35
N VAL A 140 -13.56 -6.18 8.11
CA VAL A 140 -13.85 -4.95 7.35
C VAL A 140 -13.81 -3.77 8.33
N LYS A 141 -12.93 -2.80 8.10
CA LYS A 141 -12.75 -1.68 9.04
C LYS A 141 -13.92 -0.70 9.00
N ASP A 142 -14.37 -0.32 7.80
CA ASP A 142 -15.42 0.65 7.54
C ASP A 142 -15.97 0.48 6.11
N ASP A 143 -17.00 1.26 5.75
CA ASP A 143 -17.63 1.20 4.42
C ASP A 143 -16.68 1.58 3.26
N GLN A 144 -15.55 2.22 3.54
CA GLN A 144 -14.54 2.58 2.55
C GLN A 144 -13.53 1.44 2.32
N ASP A 145 -13.51 0.41 3.18
CA ASP A 145 -12.66 -0.77 3.08
C ASP A 145 -13.18 -1.76 2.02
N ARG A 146 -13.16 -1.31 0.76
CA ARG A 146 -13.71 -2.04 -0.38
C ARG A 146 -13.01 -3.37 -0.63
N LEU A 147 -11.71 -3.48 -0.34
CA LEU A 147 -10.95 -4.70 -0.59
C LEU A 147 -11.30 -5.77 0.43
N ASN A 148 -11.29 -5.48 1.73
CA ASN A 148 -11.74 -6.45 2.73
C ASN A 148 -13.23 -6.76 2.57
N GLY A 149 -14.06 -5.77 2.20
CA GLY A 149 -15.47 -6.01 1.91
C GLY A 149 -15.69 -6.99 0.75
N ALA A 150 -14.87 -6.91 -0.31
CA ALA A 150 -14.91 -7.86 -1.42
C ALA A 150 -14.40 -9.25 -1.00
N LEU A 151 -13.31 -9.31 -0.24
CA LEU A 151 -12.72 -10.54 0.27
C LEU A 151 -13.67 -11.28 1.22
N ALA A 152 -14.34 -10.55 2.11
CA ALA A 152 -15.36 -11.09 3.00
C ALA A 152 -16.52 -11.72 2.22
N ARG A 153 -17.05 -11.03 1.20
CA ARG A 153 -18.10 -11.60 0.32
C ARG A 153 -17.63 -12.85 -0.42
N MET A 154 -16.36 -12.92 -0.82
CA MET A 154 -15.79 -14.10 -1.47
C MET A 154 -15.74 -15.31 -0.53
N VAL A 155 -15.19 -15.12 0.68
CA VAL A 155 -15.14 -16.17 1.72
C VAL A 155 -16.54 -16.66 2.05
N GLU A 156 -17.46 -15.73 2.27
CA GLU A 156 -18.84 -16.01 2.63
C GLU A 156 -19.60 -16.74 1.49
N ALA A 157 -19.33 -16.41 0.23
CA ALA A 157 -19.87 -17.16 -0.91
C ALA A 157 -19.32 -18.60 -0.98
N LEU A 158 -18.06 -18.83 -0.61
CA LEU A 158 -17.47 -20.17 -0.54
C LEU A 158 -18.05 -20.97 0.63
N ARG A 159 -18.19 -20.37 1.82
CA ARG A 159 -18.82 -21.00 3.00
C ARG A 159 -20.21 -21.53 2.69
N ARG A 160 -21.09 -20.70 2.11
CA ARG A 160 -22.45 -21.11 1.75
C ARG A 160 -22.47 -22.28 0.77
N LYS A 161 -21.50 -22.37 -0.15
CA LYS A 161 -21.39 -23.51 -1.07
C LYS A 161 -20.97 -24.78 -0.36
N VAL A 162 -20.03 -24.69 0.59
CA VAL A 162 -19.62 -25.82 1.44
C VAL A 162 -20.82 -26.32 2.25
N GLU A 163 -21.54 -25.42 2.92
CA GLU A 163 -22.73 -25.76 3.71
C GLU A 163 -23.81 -26.45 2.86
N GLN A 164 -24.09 -25.94 1.66
CA GLN A 164 -25.04 -26.58 0.74
C GLN A 164 -24.59 -27.99 0.34
N ILE A 165 -23.30 -28.20 0.06
CA ILE A 165 -22.76 -29.54 -0.25
C ILE A 165 -22.88 -30.46 0.97
N GLU A 166 -22.64 -29.95 2.18
CA GLU A 166 -22.80 -30.71 3.43
C GLU A 166 -24.26 -31.12 3.70
N GLU A 167 -25.24 -30.31 3.31
CA GLU A 167 -26.66 -30.70 3.34
C GLU A 167 -26.97 -31.81 2.32
N ILE A 168 -26.51 -31.64 1.07
CA ILE A 168 -26.71 -32.61 -0.01
C ILE A 168 -26.07 -33.96 0.35
N THR A 169 -24.86 -33.95 0.92
CA THR A 169 -24.13 -35.17 1.32
C THR A 169 -24.77 -35.87 2.52
N ARG A 170 -25.50 -35.14 3.37
CA ARG A 170 -26.37 -35.73 4.41
C ARG A 170 -27.66 -36.34 3.85
N GLY A 171 -27.87 -36.27 2.54
CA GLY A 171 -29.03 -36.83 1.85
C GLY A 171 -30.23 -35.88 1.77
N ASP A 172 -30.10 -34.63 2.20
CA ASP A 172 -31.13 -33.63 1.97
C ASP A 172 -31.04 -33.10 0.54
N LEU A 173 -31.67 -33.84 -0.37
CA LEU A 173 -31.80 -33.42 -1.76
C LEU A 173 -32.93 -32.41 -1.95
N ARG A 174 -33.63 -31.92 -0.92
CA ARG A 174 -34.68 -30.91 -1.10
C ARG A 174 -34.12 -29.48 -1.16
N THR A 175 -32.89 -29.27 -0.69
CA THR A 175 -32.21 -27.97 -0.73
C THR A 175 -32.13 -27.44 -2.17
N GLU A 176 -32.52 -26.17 -2.35
CA GLU A 176 -32.34 -25.46 -3.60
C GLU A 176 -30.95 -24.82 -3.64
N VAL A 177 -30.16 -25.16 -4.67
CA VAL A 177 -28.81 -24.65 -4.83
C VAL A 177 -28.88 -23.19 -5.28
N GLN A 178 -28.39 -22.28 -4.44
CA GLN A 178 -28.37 -20.86 -4.77
C GLN A 178 -27.31 -20.54 -5.82
N ILE A 179 -27.73 -19.88 -6.90
CA ILE A 179 -26.85 -19.41 -7.98
C ILE A 179 -26.76 -17.90 -7.89
N ASN A 180 -25.56 -17.39 -7.58
CA ASN A 180 -25.37 -15.96 -7.31
C ASN A 180 -25.29 -15.11 -8.59
N SER A 181 -24.97 -15.74 -9.73
CA SER A 181 -24.74 -15.07 -11.02
C SER A 181 -24.80 -16.08 -12.15
N PRO A 182 -25.10 -15.67 -13.40
CA PRO A 182 -24.93 -16.51 -14.58
C PRO A 182 -23.51 -17.10 -14.74
N HIS A 183 -22.51 -16.49 -14.09
CA HIS A 183 -21.11 -16.92 -14.14
C HIS A 183 -20.72 -17.86 -12.98
N ASP A 184 -21.65 -18.21 -12.09
CA ASP A 184 -21.42 -19.09 -10.96
C ASP A 184 -21.36 -20.57 -11.41
N ARG A 185 -20.27 -20.93 -12.11
CA ARG A 185 -20.07 -22.26 -12.68
C ARG A 185 -20.12 -23.36 -11.63
N LEU A 186 -19.60 -23.09 -10.42
CA LEU A 186 -19.63 -24.04 -9.32
C LEU A 186 -21.07 -24.26 -8.83
N GLY A 187 -21.85 -23.19 -8.63
CA GLY A 187 -23.26 -23.31 -8.26
C GLY A 187 -24.10 -24.04 -9.30
N ILE A 188 -23.89 -23.75 -10.59
CA ILE A 188 -24.56 -24.45 -11.71
C ILE A 188 -24.24 -25.95 -11.68
N ALA A 189 -22.97 -26.32 -11.51
CA ALA A 189 -22.55 -27.72 -11.45
C ALA A 189 -23.17 -28.46 -10.26
N ILE A 190 -23.19 -27.85 -9.07
CA ILE A 190 -23.82 -28.43 -7.88
C ILE A 190 -25.33 -28.63 -8.10
N ARG A 191 -26.02 -27.65 -8.69
CA ARG A 191 -27.45 -27.77 -9.03
C ARG A 191 -27.71 -28.93 -9.98
N ASP A 192 -26.92 -29.05 -11.03
CA ASP A 192 -27.09 -30.10 -12.03
C ASP A 192 -26.86 -31.48 -11.38
N MET A 193 -25.83 -31.61 -10.53
CA MET A 193 -25.59 -32.81 -9.72
C MET A 193 -26.76 -33.14 -8.79
N VAL A 194 -27.33 -32.17 -8.08
CA VAL A 194 -28.51 -32.39 -7.22
C VAL A 194 -29.72 -32.85 -8.01
N ASN A 195 -29.94 -32.27 -9.20
CA ASN A 195 -31.02 -32.71 -10.09
C ASN A 195 -30.84 -34.14 -10.56
N ASP A 196 -29.60 -34.57 -10.82
CA ASP A 196 -29.30 -35.97 -11.11
C ASP A 196 -29.59 -36.86 -9.91
N LEU A 197 -29.07 -36.51 -8.72
CA LEU A 197 -29.32 -37.30 -7.50
C LEU A 197 -30.81 -37.45 -7.21
N ARG A 198 -31.61 -36.40 -7.44
CA ARG A 198 -33.09 -36.46 -7.34
C ARG A 198 -33.70 -37.44 -8.33
N ARG A 199 -33.26 -37.42 -9.60
CA ARG A 199 -33.75 -38.37 -10.62
C ARG A 199 -33.40 -39.81 -10.26
N MET A 200 -32.19 -40.05 -9.79
CA MET A 200 -31.73 -41.38 -9.37
C MET A 200 -32.53 -41.88 -8.16
N ALA A 201 -32.78 -41.03 -7.17
CA ALA A 201 -33.61 -41.36 -6.02
C ALA A 201 -35.06 -41.70 -6.42
N GLU A 202 -35.62 -40.97 -7.38
CA GLU A 202 -36.97 -41.21 -7.91
C GLU A 202 -37.07 -42.54 -8.68
N ILE A 203 -36.09 -42.84 -9.54
CA ILE A 203 -36.01 -44.13 -10.25
C ILE A 203 -35.92 -45.28 -9.24
N ALA A 204 -35.04 -45.16 -8.24
CA ALA A 204 -34.89 -46.17 -7.19
C ALA A 204 -36.19 -46.39 -6.42
N ARG A 205 -36.93 -45.30 -6.14
CA ARG A 205 -38.25 -45.37 -5.49
C ARG A 205 -39.27 -46.13 -6.34
N ARG A 206 -39.38 -45.83 -7.64
CA ARG A 206 -40.29 -46.55 -8.56
C ARG A 206 -39.96 -48.04 -8.66
N ILE A 207 -38.67 -48.39 -8.74
CA ILE A 207 -38.21 -49.79 -8.72
C ILE A 207 -38.59 -50.47 -7.40
N ALA A 208 -38.38 -49.81 -6.27
CA ALA A 208 -38.76 -50.33 -4.95
C ALA A 208 -40.29 -50.51 -4.80
N GLU A 209 -41.07 -49.66 -5.47
CA GLU A 209 -42.54 -49.77 -5.57
C GLU A 209 -43.00 -50.85 -6.57
N GLY A 210 -42.06 -51.56 -7.23
CA GLY A 210 -42.33 -52.69 -8.12
C GLY A 210 -42.45 -52.34 -9.60
N ASP A 211 -42.27 -51.07 -9.98
CA ASP A 211 -42.24 -50.66 -11.38
C ASP A 211 -40.85 -50.94 -11.99
N LEU A 212 -40.74 -52.09 -12.64
CA LEU A 212 -39.54 -52.51 -13.37
C LEU A 212 -39.56 -52.09 -14.85
N THR A 213 -40.52 -51.25 -15.27
CA THR A 213 -40.60 -50.73 -16.64
C THR A 213 -39.78 -49.46 -16.84
N VAL A 214 -39.12 -48.97 -15.79
CA VAL A 214 -38.32 -47.74 -15.82
C VAL A 214 -37.06 -47.92 -16.67
N GLU A 215 -36.92 -47.14 -17.74
CA GLU A 215 -35.67 -47.05 -18.48
C GLU A 215 -34.68 -46.12 -17.77
N VAL A 216 -33.48 -46.64 -17.51
CA VAL A 216 -32.36 -45.87 -16.96
C VAL A 216 -31.40 -45.55 -18.10
N ALA A 217 -31.44 -44.31 -18.59
CA ALA A 217 -30.47 -43.84 -19.57
C ALA A 217 -29.14 -43.50 -18.88
N PRO A 218 -27.99 -44.03 -19.34
CA PRO A 218 -26.69 -43.65 -18.83
C PRO A 218 -26.39 -42.19 -19.17
N ARG A 219 -25.70 -41.51 -18.25
CA ARG A 219 -25.25 -40.14 -18.45
C ARG A 219 -23.78 -40.16 -18.88
N SER A 220 -23.55 -40.08 -20.19
CA SER A 220 -22.25 -39.82 -20.82
C SER A 220 -22.46 -39.09 -22.14
#